data_AF-A0A941YVX5-F1
#
_entry.id   AF-A0A941YVX5-F1
#
_cell.length_a   1.000
_cell.length_b   1.000
_cell.length_c   1.000
_cell.angle_alpha   90.00
_cell.angle_beta   90.00
_cell.angle_gamma   90.00
#
_symmetry.space_group_name_H-M   'P 1'
#
loop_
_entity.id
_entity.type
_entity.pdbx_description
1 polymer ?
#
loop_
_entity_poly.entity_id
_entity_poly.type
_entity_poly.pdbx_seq_one_letter_code
_entity_poly.pdbx_strand_id
1 'polypeptide(L)'
;MARYLLPPTPPEDLPPPPPAPRDLDIPDEAWGSRLAFGLLQPGEALDPTSRELAGTANITRAAELQNQFLDRQRQILHTGPDAFLDTTGRDAVLGADAVLARLDAARQDTLDQAGTEAQRRLLREALGEHRSVEYATVGDHVGRQTRAWRHATAAARLDQLHQQAALDYADPGTIEALHAASDSTLQELARTRPQGNTGTSFMPEPNDTPSIWRIAIEAALGRLDYPGSIVLHARAGDRIDPAERALLDPLIAAAREHLAGQDYLNGVAPPDTHDLAALDTAHQAATAQNEADWPDNPSQRATNQHFIDVAFGTRKRDAVKARADLTQAVTDWLDQPAPDGSPQTQRPPLALWTRLNDDERRTLDARLAQNANPRLFFHPDLDGPPPVEDAPPEDRPAEPGPPEPPQQPAPAPLPDFEAGRALTDWLARHLAGGSDATDPRPSVSLPPAEQAALDALLKARADGAADTATVPAVRDAIERGLTSDDPRERLKWAREPLYRYKSLLSDDDFARLAHLQRQISPYDGYPREGLGHPIGTLDDNARLALALLPGGIARPMRRCTGSSSSSARRSNRKSWPRCCRNW
;
A
#
# COMPACT_ATOMS: atom_id res chain seq x y z
N MET A 1 -50.76 20.49 -11.93
CA MET A 1 -51.75 21.55 -11.62
C MET A 1 -51.55 22.01 -10.19
N ALA A 2 -50.81 23.11 -9.98
CA ALA A 2 -50.73 23.82 -8.71
C ALA A 2 -50.75 25.31 -9.04
N ARG A 3 -51.65 26.04 -8.38
CA ARG A 3 -52.01 27.43 -8.66
C ARG A 3 -51.01 28.38 -8.00
N TYR A 4 -50.60 29.39 -8.76
CA TYR A 4 -49.84 30.56 -8.30
C TYR A 4 -50.66 31.39 -7.31
N LEU A 5 -50.04 31.85 -6.23
CA LEU A 5 -50.48 32.99 -5.43
C LEU A 5 -49.41 34.08 -5.54
N LEU A 6 -49.76 35.15 -6.25
CA LEU A 6 -49.04 36.42 -6.29
C LEU A 6 -49.39 37.23 -5.02
N PRO A 7 -48.42 37.85 -4.33
CA PRO A 7 -48.69 38.86 -3.32
C PRO A 7 -49.10 40.21 -3.95
N PRO A 8 -49.80 41.09 -3.22
CA PRO A 8 -50.33 42.33 -3.74
C PRO A 8 -49.22 43.36 -4.02
N THR A 9 -49.42 44.11 -5.09
CA THR A 9 -48.67 45.31 -5.47
C THR A 9 -48.74 46.39 -4.37
N PRO A 10 -47.63 47.01 -3.96
CA PRO A 10 -47.66 48.24 -3.17
C PRO A 10 -48.13 49.43 -4.03
N PRO A 11 -48.67 50.49 -3.40
CA PRO A 11 -49.27 51.63 -4.09
C PRO A 11 -48.23 52.55 -4.74
N GLU A 12 -48.53 52.92 -5.98
CA GLU A 12 -48.28 54.21 -6.65
C GLU A 12 -46.98 54.96 -6.35
N ASP A 13 -46.08 54.85 -7.34
CA ASP A 13 -45.41 55.95 -8.04
C ASP A 13 -45.69 57.38 -7.54
N LEU A 14 -44.75 57.89 -6.74
CA LEU A 14 -44.32 59.28 -6.88
C LEU A 14 -43.02 59.28 -7.71
N PRO A 15 -42.89 60.12 -8.75
CA PRO A 15 -41.62 60.28 -9.42
C PRO A 15 -40.57 60.75 -8.40
N PRO A 16 -39.33 60.21 -8.45
CA PRO A 16 -38.27 60.68 -7.58
C PRO A 16 -38.09 62.19 -7.78
N PRO A 17 -37.81 62.97 -6.71
CA PRO A 17 -37.49 64.38 -6.86
C PRO A 17 -36.32 64.52 -7.85
N PRO A 18 -36.33 65.57 -8.71
CA PRO A 18 -35.20 65.81 -9.61
C PRO A 18 -33.92 65.93 -8.76
N PRO A 19 -32.82 65.28 -9.17
CA PRO A 19 -31.59 65.31 -8.42
C PRO A 19 -31.15 66.76 -8.20
N ALA A 20 -30.86 67.12 -6.95
CA ALA A 20 -30.36 68.44 -6.62
C ALA A 20 -28.96 68.65 -7.26
N PRO A 21 -28.59 69.86 -7.73
CA PRO A 21 -27.34 70.10 -8.46
C PRO A 21 -26.06 70.09 -7.62
N ARG A 22 -26.02 69.38 -6.49
CA ARG A 22 -24.86 69.30 -5.62
C ARG A 22 -24.55 67.83 -5.34
N ASP A 23 -23.28 67.49 -5.54
CA ASP A 23 -22.66 66.18 -5.33
C ASP A 23 -22.66 65.20 -6.52
N LEU A 24 -22.57 65.75 -7.73
CA LEU A 24 -21.75 65.06 -8.74
C LEU A 24 -20.30 65.48 -8.45
N ASP A 25 -19.50 64.56 -7.91
CA ASP A 25 -18.04 64.64 -7.98
C ASP A 25 -17.67 64.56 -9.46
N ILE A 26 -17.75 65.71 -10.13
CA ILE A 26 -17.36 65.84 -11.50
C ILE A 26 -15.83 65.97 -11.46
N PRO A 27 -15.07 65.04 -12.07
CA PRO A 27 -13.61 65.12 -12.10
C PRO A 27 -13.16 66.49 -12.59
N ASP A 28 -12.06 67.03 -12.05
CA ASP A 28 -11.48 68.33 -12.42
C ASP A 28 -11.25 68.49 -13.95
N GLU A 29 -11.23 67.39 -14.70
CA GLU A 29 -11.17 67.35 -16.16
C GLU A 29 -12.42 67.94 -16.86
N ALA A 30 -13.57 68.02 -16.19
CA ALA A 30 -14.78 68.64 -16.75
C ALA A 30 -14.82 70.18 -16.59
N TRP A 31 -13.85 70.77 -15.89
CA TRP A 31 -13.77 72.23 -15.75
C TRP A 31 -13.49 72.91 -17.09
N GLY A 32 -12.65 72.29 -17.94
CA GLY A 32 -12.34 72.80 -19.27
C GLY A 32 -13.56 72.78 -20.21
N SER A 33 -14.41 71.76 -20.11
CA SER A 33 -15.63 71.67 -20.91
C SER A 33 -16.70 72.66 -20.42
N ARG A 34 -16.92 72.82 -19.11
CA ARG A 34 -17.89 73.82 -18.62
C ARG A 34 -17.54 75.26 -19.04
N LEU A 35 -16.26 75.63 -19.07
CA LEU A 35 -15.82 76.94 -19.56
C LEU A 35 -16.04 77.12 -21.07
N ALA A 36 -15.85 76.06 -21.86
CA ALA A 36 -16.07 76.12 -23.31
C ALA A 36 -17.56 76.10 -23.71
N PHE A 37 -18.42 75.42 -22.93
CA PHE A 37 -19.82 75.19 -23.28
C PHE A 37 -20.83 76.09 -22.55
N GLY A 38 -20.45 76.74 -21.43
CA GLY A 38 -21.36 77.55 -20.62
C GLY A 38 -21.89 78.84 -21.28
N LEU A 39 -21.29 79.25 -22.41
CA LEU A 39 -21.64 80.49 -23.13
C LEU A 39 -22.38 80.26 -24.45
N LEU A 40 -22.48 79.02 -24.93
CA LEU A 40 -23.11 78.74 -26.23
C LEU A 40 -24.63 78.74 -26.10
N GLN A 41 -25.32 79.52 -26.93
CA GLN A 41 -26.77 79.42 -27.02
C GLN A 41 -27.20 78.12 -27.71
N PRO A 42 -28.37 77.55 -27.34
CA PRO A 42 -28.90 76.38 -28.02
C PRO A 42 -28.98 76.61 -29.54
N GLY A 43 -28.22 75.85 -30.33
CA GLY A 43 -28.18 75.93 -31.80
C GLY A 43 -26.94 76.60 -32.39
N GLU A 44 -26.07 77.17 -31.57
CA GLU A 44 -24.82 77.76 -32.03
C GLU A 44 -23.78 76.66 -32.32
N ALA A 45 -23.23 76.65 -33.55
CA ALA A 45 -22.23 75.66 -33.93
C ALA A 45 -20.95 75.89 -33.13
N LEU A 46 -20.44 74.82 -32.51
CA LEU A 46 -19.14 74.87 -31.84
C LEU A 46 -18.05 75.39 -32.77
N ASP A 47 -17.26 76.34 -32.27
CA ASP A 47 -16.01 76.75 -32.87
C ASP A 47 -15.15 75.49 -33.19
N PRO A 48 -14.47 75.43 -34.36
CA PRO A 48 -13.63 74.30 -34.73
C PRO A 48 -12.64 73.86 -33.65
N THR A 49 -12.03 74.80 -32.91
CA THR A 49 -11.09 74.50 -31.82
C THR A 49 -11.79 73.79 -30.66
N SER A 50 -13.02 74.21 -30.32
CA SER A 50 -13.82 73.56 -29.28
C SER A 50 -14.25 72.15 -29.69
N ARG A 51 -14.51 71.90 -30.97
CA ARG A 51 -14.75 70.55 -31.52
C ARG A 51 -13.53 69.66 -31.42
N GLU A 52 -12.35 70.19 -31.73
CA GLU A 52 -11.09 69.46 -31.61
C GLU A 52 -10.78 69.09 -30.15
N LEU A 53 -10.90 70.05 -29.23
CA LEU A 53 -10.71 69.79 -27.79
C LEU A 53 -11.70 68.76 -27.24
N ALA A 54 -12.97 68.85 -27.64
CA ALA A 54 -13.98 67.84 -27.28
C ALA A 54 -13.65 66.46 -27.87
N GLY A 55 -13.12 66.41 -29.10
CA GLY A 55 -12.61 65.19 -29.72
C GLY A 55 -11.48 64.55 -28.90
N THR A 56 -10.46 65.34 -28.55
CA THR A 56 -9.34 64.90 -27.73
C THR A 56 -9.79 64.42 -26.36
N ALA A 57 -10.68 65.14 -25.67
CA ALA A 57 -11.23 64.72 -24.38
C ALA A 57 -11.98 63.39 -24.46
N ASN A 58 -12.77 63.17 -25.52
CA ASN A 58 -13.46 61.89 -25.74
C ASN A 58 -12.48 60.73 -25.99
N ILE A 59 -11.40 60.97 -26.74
CA ILE A 59 -10.35 59.96 -27.00
C ILE A 59 -9.63 59.61 -25.70
N THR A 60 -9.18 60.61 -24.93
CA THR A 60 -8.48 60.38 -23.65
C THR A 60 -9.34 59.60 -22.67
N ARG A 61 -10.61 59.99 -22.51
CA ARG A 61 -11.53 59.29 -21.61
C ARG A 61 -11.81 57.86 -22.07
N ALA A 62 -11.94 57.61 -23.37
CA ALA A 62 -12.09 56.26 -23.90
C ALA A 62 -10.84 55.41 -23.62
N ALA A 63 -9.62 55.96 -23.74
CA ALA A 63 -8.38 55.27 -23.42
C ALA A 63 -8.27 54.91 -21.93
N GLU A 64 -8.69 55.80 -21.02
CA GLU A 64 -8.76 55.51 -19.58
C GLU A 64 -9.70 54.35 -19.27
N LEU A 65 -10.92 54.39 -19.82
CA LEU A 65 -11.91 53.32 -19.64
C LEU A 65 -11.43 51.99 -20.23
N GLN A 66 -10.70 52.02 -21.35
CA GLN A 66 -10.04 50.84 -21.90
C GLN A 66 -8.98 50.28 -20.94
N ASN A 67 -8.12 51.12 -20.36
CA ASN A 67 -7.11 50.67 -19.39
C ASN A 67 -7.75 50.04 -18.15
N GLN A 68 -8.84 50.62 -17.64
CA GLN A 68 -9.59 50.05 -16.52
C GLN A 68 -10.19 48.68 -16.87
N PHE A 69 -10.70 48.51 -18.09
CA PHE A 69 -11.16 47.19 -18.56
C PHE A 69 -10.00 46.19 -18.61
N LEU A 70 -8.84 46.57 -19.13
CA LEU A 70 -7.66 45.70 -19.20
C LEU A 70 -7.18 45.25 -17.81
N ASP A 71 -7.24 46.13 -16.81
CA ASP A 71 -6.91 45.77 -15.43
C ASP A 71 -7.91 44.76 -14.85
N ARG A 72 -9.22 44.96 -15.08
CA ARG A 72 -10.27 44.00 -14.68
C ARG A 72 -10.11 42.66 -15.40
N GLN A 73 -9.83 42.69 -16.71
CA GLN A 73 -9.56 41.48 -17.50
C GLN A 73 -8.36 40.72 -16.93
N ARG A 74 -7.28 41.42 -16.60
CA ARG A 74 -6.08 40.83 -15.98
C ARG A 74 -6.41 40.21 -14.61
N GLN A 75 -7.22 40.87 -13.79
CA GLN A 75 -7.68 40.31 -12.52
C GLN A 75 -8.53 39.05 -12.73
N ILE A 76 -9.45 39.04 -13.69
CA ILE A 76 -10.31 37.89 -13.97
C ILE A 76 -9.52 36.71 -14.53
N LEU A 77 -8.55 36.95 -15.41
CA LEU A 77 -7.83 35.88 -16.11
C LEU A 77 -6.54 35.45 -15.43
N HIS A 78 -5.78 36.36 -14.84
CA HIS A 78 -4.37 36.11 -14.49
C HIS A 78 -3.96 36.39 -13.04
N THR A 79 -4.51 37.43 -12.39
CA THR A 79 -3.92 37.92 -11.12
C THR A 79 -4.89 37.94 -9.94
N GLY A 80 -6.19 37.75 -10.16
CA GLY A 80 -7.16 37.68 -9.09
C GLY A 80 -7.04 36.39 -8.27
N PRO A 81 -7.57 36.35 -7.04
CA PRO A 81 -7.60 35.12 -6.24
C PRO A 81 -8.37 33.98 -6.91
N ASP A 82 -9.35 34.34 -7.76
CA ASP A 82 -10.15 33.41 -8.58
C ASP A 82 -9.76 33.52 -10.06
N ALA A 83 -8.49 33.80 -10.35
CA ALA A 83 -8.00 33.91 -11.73
C ALA A 83 -8.31 32.62 -12.50
N PHE A 84 -9.02 32.75 -13.61
CA PHE A 84 -9.47 31.58 -14.36
C PHE A 84 -8.31 30.71 -14.86
N LEU A 85 -7.18 31.31 -15.22
CA LEU A 85 -6.04 30.55 -15.72
C LEU A 85 -5.30 29.75 -14.63
N ASP A 86 -5.60 29.99 -13.35
CA ASP A 86 -5.10 29.19 -12.22
C ASP A 86 -5.99 27.97 -11.94
N THR A 87 -7.19 27.92 -12.53
CA THR A 87 -8.07 26.75 -12.41
C THR A 87 -7.50 25.56 -13.20
N THR A 88 -7.74 24.35 -12.69
CA THR A 88 -7.21 23.13 -13.29
C THR A 88 -8.27 22.07 -13.52
N GLY A 89 -7.98 21.15 -14.44
CA GLY A 89 -8.77 19.95 -14.69
C GLY A 89 -10.24 20.24 -14.96
N ARG A 90 -11.13 19.63 -14.16
CA ARG A 90 -12.59 19.75 -14.31
C ARG A 90 -13.10 21.17 -14.06
N ASP A 91 -12.54 21.87 -13.08
CA ASP A 91 -13.04 23.20 -12.67
C ASP A 91 -12.79 24.24 -13.76
N ALA A 92 -11.65 24.17 -14.45
CA ALA A 92 -11.37 25.00 -15.62
C ALA A 92 -12.39 24.77 -16.75
N VAL A 93 -12.76 23.51 -17.00
CA VAL A 93 -13.72 23.15 -18.06
C VAL A 93 -15.12 23.65 -17.73
N LEU A 94 -15.56 23.46 -16.49
CA LEU A 94 -16.91 23.86 -16.06
C LEU A 94 -17.03 25.37 -15.79
N GLY A 95 -15.93 26.04 -15.44
CA GLY A 95 -15.89 27.47 -15.13
C GLY A 95 -15.81 28.38 -16.37
N ALA A 96 -15.61 27.84 -17.57
CA ALA A 96 -15.39 28.60 -18.79
C ALA A 96 -16.53 29.58 -19.13
N ASP A 97 -17.78 29.12 -19.06
CA ASP A 97 -18.93 29.96 -19.37
C ASP A 97 -19.11 31.09 -18.35
N ALA A 98 -18.83 30.80 -17.07
CA ALA A 98 -18.91 31.78 -15.99
C ALA A 98 -17.84 32.86 -16.13
N VAL A 99 -16.60 32.51 -16.53
CA VAL A 99 -15.56 33.53 -16.76
C VAL A 99 -15.87 34.38 -18.00
N LEU A 100 -16.39 33.79 -19.07
CA LEU A 100 -16.79 34.54 -20.26
C LEU A 100 -17.94 35.51 -19.94
N ALA A 101 -18.91 35.09 -19.12
CA ALA A 101 -19.97 35.97 -18.63
C ALA A 101 -19.43 37.12 -17.77
N ARG A 102 -18.43 36.86 -16.91
CA ARG A 102 -17.77 37.92 -16.11
C ARG A 102 -17.01 38.92 -16.98
N LEU A 103 -16.34 38.46 -18.03
CA LEU A 103 -15.66 39.33 -19.00
C LEU A 103 -16.66 40.16 -19.80
N ASP A 104 -17.75 39.55 -20.24
CA ASP A 104 -18.83 40.23 -20.96
C ASP A 104 -19.52 41.29 -20.06
N ALA A 105 -19.77 40.97 -18.79
CA ALA A 105 -20.28 41.93 -17.81
C ALA A 105 -19.29 43.08 -17.56
N ALA A 106 -18.00 42.79 -17.36
CA ALA A 106 -16.98 43.83 -17.21
C ALA A 106 -16.91 44.75 -18.43
N ARG A 107 -17.10 44.21 -19.64
CA ARG A 107 -17.15 44.99 -20.88
C ARG A 107 -18.36 45.91 -20.91
N GLN A 108 -19.54 45.39 -20.54
CA GLN A 108 -20.78 46.16 -20.49
C GLN A 108 -20.69 47.30 -19.46
N ASP A 109 -20.17 47.02 -18.27
CA ASP A 109 -19.93 48.03 -17.23
C ASP A 109 -19.00 49.15 -17.70
N THR A 110 -17.97 48.84 -18.50
CA THR A 110 -17.07 49.86 -19.08
C THR A 110 -17.78 50.70 -20.14
N LEU A 111 -18.66 50.09 -20.95
CA LEU A 111 -19.45 50.81 -21.95
C LEU A 111 -20.50 51.74 -21.32
N ASP A 112 -21.10 51.32 -20.20
CA ASP A 112 -22.10 52.10 -19.47
C ASP A 112 -21.50 53.30 -18.72
N GLN A 113 -20.19 53.27 -18.43
CA GLN A 113 -19.45 54.39 -17.84
C GLN A 113 -19.06 55.48 -18.87
N ALA A 114 -19.23 55.25 -20.16
CA ALA A 114 -18.93 56.24 -21.19
C ALA A 114 -20.00 57.33 -21.22
N GLY A 115 -19.59 58.58 -20.99
CA GLY A 115 -20.49 59.74 -20.87
C GLY A 115 -21.05 60.25 -22.21
N THR A 116 -20.48 59.83 -23.35
CA THR A 116 -20.94 60.28 -24.69
C THR A 116 -21.01 59.12 -25.70
N GLU A 117 -21.83 59.28 -26.74
CA GLU A 117 -21.91 58.29 -27.83
C GLU A 117 -20.62 58.20 -28.65
N ALA A 118 -19.84 59.29 -28.71
CA ALA A 118 -18.52 59.28 -29.33
C ALA A 118 -17.56 58.35 -28.57
N GLN A 119 -17.50 58.47 -27.23
CA GLN A 119 -16.72 57.58 -26.37
C GLN A 119 -17.17 56.12 -26.49
N ARG A 120 -18.49 55.87 -26.43
CA ARG A 120 -19.03 54.50 -26.59
C ARG A 120 -18.64 53.86 -27.91
N ARG A 121 -18.62 54.62 -29.00
CA ARG A 121 -18.22 54.11 -30.32
C ARG A 121 -16.76 53.69 -30.36
N LEU A 122 -15.86 54.56 -29.88
CA LEU A 122 -14.42 54.26 -29.78
C LEU A 122 -14.17 53.01 -28.91
N LEU A 123 -14.85 52.92 -27.76
CA LEU A 123 -14.74 51.77 -26.85
C LEU A 123 -15.28 50.48 -27.46
N ARG A 124 -16.43 50.49 -28.15
CA ARG A 124 -16.98 49.27 -28.78
C ARG A 124 -16.02 48.64 -29.77
N GLU A 125 -15.31 49.46 -30.55
CA GLU A 125 -14.31 49.00 -31.50
C GLU A 125 -13.11 48.37 -30.77
N ALA A 126 -12.50 49.11 -29.84
CA ALA A 126 -11.34 48.62 -29.08
C ALA A 126 -11.65 47.35 -28.26
N LEU A 127 -12.77 47.33 -27.54
CA LEU A 127 -13.17 46.18 -26.72
C LEU A 127 -13.63 44.97 -27.55
N GLY A 128 -14.04 45.18 -28.81
CA GLY A 128 -14.41 44.11 -29.73
C GLY A 128 -13.21 43.24 -30.13
N GLU A 129 -12.03 43.83 -30.30
CA GLU A 129 -10.79 43.10 -30.60
C GLU A 129 -10.37 42.22 -29.41
N HIS A 130 -10.45 42.76 -28.19
CA HIS A 130 -10.12 42.03 -26.96
C HIS A 130 -11.00 40.79 -26.75
N ARG A 131 -12.28 40.86 -27.14
CA ARG A 131 -13.20 39.71 -27.05
C ARG A 131 -12.67 38.50 -27.80
N SER A 132 -12.10 38.67 -28.99
CA SER A 132 -11.59 37.54 -29.77
C SER A 132 -10.39 36.87 -29.08
N VAL A 133 -9.51 37.68 -28.48
CA VAL A 133 -8.33 37.21 -27.73
C VAL A 133 -8.75 36.51 -26.44
N GLU A 134 -9.76 37.02 -25.73
CA GLU A 134 -10.32 36.42 -24.51
C GLU A 134 -10.88 35.03 -24.78
N TYR A 135 -11.75 34.90 -25.79
CA TYR A 135 -12.34 33.62 -26.16
C TYR A 135 -11.28 32.61 -26.59
N ALA A 136 -10.27 33.04 -27.36
CA ALA A 136 -9.14 32.20 -27.72
C ALA A 136 -8.34 31.76 -26.48
N THR A 137 -8.04 32.68 -25.56
CA THR A 137 -7.27 32.40 -24.34
C THR A 137 -8.00 31.43 -23.42
N VAL A 138 -9.29 31.66 -23.18
CA VAL A 138 -10.15 30.76 -22.39
C VAL A 138 -10.28 29.41 -23.09
N GLY A 139 -10.54 29.38 -24.40
CA GLY A 139 -10.66 28.15 -25.18
C GLY A 139 -9.38 27.31 -25.18
N ASP A 140 -8.22 27.92 -25.35
CA ASP A 140 -6.93 27.25 -25.30
C ASP A 140 -6.64 26.68 -23.92
N HIS A 141 -6.94 27.42 -22.85
CA HIS A 141 -6.80 26.94 -21.48
C HIS A 141 -7.72 25.76 -21.19
N VAL A 142 -9.00 25.86 -21.52
CA VAL A 142 -9.98 24.78 -21.40
C VAL A 142 -9.52 23.55 -22.19
N GLY A 143 -8.99 23.73 -23.40
CA GLY A 143 -8.45 22.65 -24.22
C GLY A 143 -7.26 21.94 -23.56
N ARG A 144 -6.32 22.69 -22.96
CA ARG A 144 -5.21 22.12 -22.18
C ARG A 144 -5.71 21.38 -20.94
N GLN A 145 -6.59 21.99 -20.16
CA GLN A 145 -7.10 21.42 -18.92
C GLN A 145 -8.01 20.22 -19.16
N THR A 146 -8.77 20.18 -20.26
CA THR A 146 -9.56 19.01 -20.68
C THR A 146 -8.65 17.81 -20.94
N ARG A 147 -7.53 18.00 -21.66
CA ARG A 147 -6.56 16.92 -21.91
C ARG A 147 -5.92 16.44 -20.61
N ALA A 148 -5.46 17.37 -19.77
CA ALA A 148 -4.87 17.05 -18.47
C ALA A 148 -5.85 16.26 -17.58
N TRP A 149 -7.12 16.68 -17.52
CA TRP A 149 -8.16 15.99 -16.77
C TRP A 149 -8.45 14.58 -17.29
N ARG A 150 -8.59 14.41 -18.62
CA ARG A 150 -8.80 13.09 -19.22
C ARG A 150 -7.61 12.16 -18.96
N HIS A 151 -6.39 12.66 -19.07
CA HIS A 151 -5.18 11.91 -18.74
C HIS A 151 -5.20 11.46 -17.28
N ALA A 152 -5.45 12.37 -16.33
CA ALA A 152 -5.52 12.03 -14.91
C ALA A 152 -6.64 11.01 -14.61
N THR A 153 -7.79 11.13 -15.28
CA THR A 153 -8.90 10.19 -15.12
C THR A 153 -8.55 8.79 -15.66
N ALA A 154 -7.89 8.71 -16.81
CA ALA A 154 -7.44 7.44 -17.38
C ALA A 154 -6.34 6.80 -16.51
N ALA A 155 -5.40 7.59 -15.97
CA ALA A 155 -4.38 7.10 -15.05
C ALA A 155 -5.01 6.50 -13.78
N ALA A 156 -5.93 7.23 -13.14
CA ALA A 156 -6.64 6.74 -11.96
C ALA A 156 -7.44 5.46 -12.25
N ARG A 157 -8.05 5.35 -13.43
CA ARG A 157 -8.74 4.13 -13.85
C ARG A 157 -7.76 2.95 -14.01
N LEU A 158 -6.58 3.18 -14.57
CA LEU A 158 -5.56 2.14 -14.74
C LEU A 158 -5.07 1.63 -13.36
N ASP A 159 -4.84 2.54 -12.42
CA ASP A 159 -4.49 2.18 -11.03
C ASP A 159 -5.58 1.32 -10.38
N GLN A 160 -6.87 1.66 -10.58
CA GLN A 160 -7.98 0.84 -10.10
C GLN A 160 -8.00 -0.55 -10.74
N LEU A 161 -7.71 -0.66 -12.04
CA LEU A 161 -7.62 -1.95 -12.72
C LEU A 161 -6.46 -2.80 -12.18
N HIS A 162 -5.30 -2.20 -11.87
CA HIS A 162 -4.19 -2.90 -11.21
C HIS A 162 -4.58 -3.42 -9.82
N GLN A 163 -5.23 -2.57 -9.01
CA GLN A 163 -5.71 -2.98 -7.69
C GLN A 163 -6.72 -4.14 -7.79
N GLN A 164 -7.65 -4.07 -8.73
CA GLN A 164 -8.63 -5.13 -8.94
C GLN A 164 -7.96 -6.42 -9.41
N ALA A 165 -6.97 -6.35 -10.31
CA ALA A 165 -6.22 -7.52 -10.77
C ALA A 165 -5.47 -8.22 -9.64
N ALA A 166 -4.91 -7.45 -8.70
CA ALA A 166 -4.26 -8.00 -7.51
C ALA A 166 -5.24 -8.66 -6.53
N LEU A 167 -6.52 -8.28 -6.54
CA LEU A 167 -7.58 -8.88 -5.71
C LEU A 167 -8.17 -10.13 -6.37
N ASP A 168 -8.40 -10.08 -7.69
CA ASP A 168 -9.11 -11.09 -8.46
C ASP A 168 -8.18 -12.07 -9.18
N TYR A 169 -6.90 -12.16 -8.80
CA TYR A 169 -5.92 -13.05 -9.43
C TYR A 169 -6.38 -14.51 -9.50
N ALA A 170 -7.24 -14.96 -8.58
CA ALA A 170 -7.76 -16.32 -8.53
C ALA A 170 -8.75 -16.65 -9.67
N ASP A 171 -9.27 -15.65 -10.40
CA ASP A 171 -10.14 -15.84 -11.56
C ASP A 171 -9.46 -15.37 -12.85
N PRO A 172 -8.83 -16.27 -13.61
CA PRO A 172 -8.18 -15.93 -14.87
C PRO A 172 -9.12 -15.29 -15.90
N GLY A 173 -10.42 -15.60 -15.88
CA GLY A 173 -11.39 -14.98 -16.78
C GLY A 173 -11.60 -13.50 -16.46
N THR A 174 -11.61 -13.14 -15.18
CA THR A 174 -11.65 -11.75 -14.73
C THR A 174 -10.35 -11.01 -15.10
N ILE A 175 -9.19 -11.64 -14.95
CA ILE A 175 -7.91 -11.04 -15.37
C ILE A 175 -7.86 -10.74 -16.87
N GLU A 176 -8.39 -11.63 -17.71
CA GLU A 176 -8.53 -11.40 -19.15
C GLU A 176 -9.40 -10.16 -19.46
N ALA A 177 -10.53 -10.01 -18.75
CA ALA A 177 -11.42 -8.86 -18.91
C ALA A 177 -10.77 -7.55 -18.43
N LEU A 178 -10.05 -7.59 -17.31
CA LEU A 178 -9.32 -6.43 -16.76
C LEU A 178 -8.18 -6.00 -17.69
N HIS A 179 -7.47 -6.95 -18.30
CA HIS A 179 -6.42 -6.65 -19.27
C HIS A 179 -6.98 -5.92 -20.50
N ALA A 180 -8.09 -6.40 -21.08
CA ALA A 180 -8.73 -5.72 -22.20
C ALA A 180 -9.21 -4.29 -21.81
N ALA A 181 -9.69 -4.10 -20.58
CA ALA A 181 -10.04 -2.78 -20.07
C ALA A 181 -8.80 -1.87 -19.89
N SER A 182 -7.66 -2.45 -19.51
CA SER A 182 -6.40 -1.72 -19.38
C SER A 182 -5.87 -1.24 -20.73
N ASP A 183 -6.00 -2.04 -21.79
CA ASP A 183 -5.58 -1.65 -23.14
C ASP A 183 -6.33 -0.41 -23.64
N SER A 184 -7.65 -0.37 -23.43
CA SER A 184 -8.46 0.81 -23.76
C SER A 184 -8.04 2.04 -22.94
N THR A 185 -7.63 1.84 -21.69
CA THR A 185 -7.22 2.92 -20.78
C THR A 185 -5.84 3.45 -21.15
N LEU A 186 -4.90 2.57 -21.48
CA LEU A 186 -3.57 2.90 -22.01
C LEU A 186 -3.67 3.63 -23.36
N GLN A 187 -4.62 3.25 -24.23
CA GLN A 187 -4.86 3.96 -25.47
C GLN A 187 -5.34 5.40 -25.22
N GLU A 188 -6.20 5.62 -24.21
CA GLU A 188 -6.66 6.97 -23.85
C GLU A 188 -5.53 7.79 -23.21
N LEU A 189 -4.68 7.18 -22.37
CA LEU A 189 -3.47 7.81 -21.86
C LEU A 189 -2.54 8.25 -23.00
N ALA A 190 -2.32 7.40 -23.99
CA ALA A 190 -1.52 7.74 -25.16
C ALA A 190 -2.11 8.90 -25.98
N ARG A 191 -3.44 8.96 -26.15
CA ARG A 191 -4.13 10.06 -26.86
C ARG A 191 -4.09 11.39 -26.11
N THR A 192 -4.13 11.33 -24.78
CA THR A 192 -4.19 12.51 -23.91
C THR A 192 -2.83 12.96 -23.43
N ARG A 193 -1.76 12.20 -23.73
CA ARG A 193 -0.37 12.54 -23.42
C ARG A 193 -0.08 13.95 -23.94
N PRO A 194 0.38 14.87 -23.08
CA PRO A 194 0.79 16.19 -23.53
C PRO A 194 1.86 16.04 -24.60
N GLN A 195 1.58 16.51 -25.82
CA GLN A 195 2.59 16.65 -26.87
C GLN A 195 3.52 17.81 -26.48
N GLY A 196 4.37 17.58 -25.48
CA GLY A 196 5.36 18.55 -25.04
C GLY A 196 6.39 18.74 -26.14
N ASN A 197 6.41 19.92 -26.76
CA ASN A 197 7.38 20.31 -27.79
C ASN A 197 8.74 20.72 -27.20
N THR A 198 8.97 20.48 -25.91
CA THR A 198 10.19 20.85 -25.19
C THR A 198 10.57 19.71 -24.27
N GLY A 199 11.69 19.06 -24.60
CA GLY A 199 12.19 17.84 -23.97
C GLY A 199 12.29 17.95 -22.45
N THR A 200 12.21 16.78 -21.78
CA THR A 200 12.32 16.54 -20.33
C THR A 200 11.04 16.40 -19.51
N SER A 201 9.88 16.07 -20.10
CA SER A 201 8.81 15.47 -19.29
C SER A 201 9.14 14.01 -18.95
N PHE A 202 9.58 13.79 -17.71
CA PHE A 202 9.76 12.52 -16.99
C PHE A 202 8.44 11.76 -16.77
N MET A 203 7.56 11.71 -17.76
CA MET A 203 6.46 10.76 -17.69
C MET A 203 7.03 9.37 -17.96
N PRO A 204 6.80 8.37 -17.07
CA PRO A 204 7.23 7.00 -17.32
C PRO A 204 6.78 6.60 -18.72
N GLU A 205 7.70 5.98 -19.46
CA GLU A 205 7.34 5.46 -20.77
C GLU A 205 6.19 4.47 -20.57
N PRO A 206 5.25 4.32 -21.52
CA PRO A 206 4.15 3.37 -21.41
C PRO A 206 4.62 1.95 -21.04
N ASN A 207 5.86 1.61 -21.39
CA ASN A 207 6.51 0.34 -21.10
C ASN A 207 6.97 0.16 -19.64
N ASP A 208 6.97 1.21 -18.82
CA ASP A 208 7.32 1.15 -17.40
C ASP A 208 6.12 0.72 -16.52
N THR A 209 4.91 0.77 -17.07
CA THR A 209 3.70 0.40 -16.33
C THR A 209 3.51 -1.11 -16.39
N PRO A 210 3.45 -1.82 -15.24
CA PRO A 210 3.31 -3.26 -15.24
C PRO A 210 1.97 -3.68 -15.85
N SER A 211 1.96 -4.76 -16.62
CA SER A 211 0.72 -5.30 -17.19
C SER A 211 -0.21 -5.86 -16.10
N ILE A 212 -1.51 -5.90 -16.40
CA ILE A 212 -2.53 -6.54 -15.56
C ILE A 212 -2.16 -7.99 -15.22
N TRP A 213 -1.58 -8.71 -16.19
CA TRP A 213 -1.10 -10.09 -16.00
C TRP A 213 0.02 -10.16 -14.97
N ARG A 214 1.03 -9.29 -15.10
CA ARG A 214 2.15 -9.25 -14.16
C ARG A 214 1.66 -8.99 -12.74
N ILE A 215 0.80 -7.99 -12.54
CA ILE A 215 0.25 -7.66 -11.22
C ILE A 215 -0.51 -8.84 -10.62
N ALA A 216 -1.35 -9.54 -11.40
CA ALA A 216 -2.08 -10.70 -10.93
C ALA A 216 -1.15 -11.88 -10.57
N ILE A 217 -0.13 -12.14 -11.37
CA ILE A 217 0.86 -13.21 -11.13
C ILE A 217 1.67 -12.91 -9.85
N GLU A 218 2.16 -11.69 -9.70
CA GLU A 218 2.89 -11.25 -8.51
C GLU A 218 2.00 -11.33 -7.26
N ALA A 219 0.72 -10.96 -7.35
CA ALA A 219 -0.23 -11.10 -6.26
C ALA A 219 -0.48 -12.56 -5.86
N ALA A 220 -0.61 -13.46 -6.84
CA ALA A 220 -0.75 -14.89 -6.62
C ALA A 220 0.49 -15.48 -5.91
N LEU A 221 1.69 -15.15 -6.41
CA LEU A 221 2.97 -15.54 -5.81
C LEU A 221 3.11 -15.01 -4.38
N GLY A 222 2.76 -13.74 -4.14
CA GLY A 222 2.84 -13.11 -2.82
C GLY A 222 1.88 -13.73 -1.79
N ARG A 223 0.81 -14.38 -2.24
CA ARG A 223 -0.10 -15.16 -1.38
C ARG A 223 0.22 -16.66 -1.35
N LEU A 224 1.35 -17.07 -1.92
CA LEU A 224 1.80 -18.45 -2.02
C LEU A 224 0.82 -19.35 -2.80
N ASP A 225 -0.02 -18.76 -3.67
CA ASP A 225 -0.86 -19.50 -4.62
C ASP A 225 -0.04 -19.88 -5.86
N TYR A 226 0.89 -20.83 -5.65
CA TYR A 226 1.75 -21.32 -6.72
C TYR A 226 0.96 -21.93 -7.88
N PRO A 227 -0.08 -22.77 -7.69
CA PRO A 227 -0.87 -23.30 -8.80
C PRO A 227 -1.53 -22.17 -9.62
N GLY A 228 -2.15 -21.20 -8.93
CA GLY A 228 -2.78 -20.05 -9.58
C GLY A 228 -1.77 -19.22 -10.39
N SER A 229 -0.62 -18.89 -9.81
CA SER A 229 0.44 -18.11 -10.51
C SER A 229 0.96 -18.82 -11.77
N ILE A 230 1.15 -20.13 -11.74
CA ILE A 230 1.60 -20.93 -12.89
C ILE A 230 0.54 -20.93 -13.99
N VAL A 231 -0.74 -21.10 -13.63
CA VAL A 231 -1.86 -21.07 -14.59
C VAL A 231 -2.00 -19.69 -15.23
N LEU A 232 -1.92 -18.62 -14.44
CA LEU A 232 -1.94 -17.24 -14.93
C LEU A 232 -0.77 -16.97 -15.87
N HIS A 233 0.45 -17.35 -15.50
CA HIS A 233 1.63 -17.16 -16.35
C HIS A 233 1.53 -17.93 -17.68
N ALA A 234 1.04 -19.17 -17.65
CA ALA A 234 0.82 -19.94 -18.87
C ALA A 234 -0.25 -19.31 -19.79
N ARG A 235 -1.32 -18.74 -19.20
CA ARG A 235 -2.39 -18.05 -19.94
C ARG A 235 -1.97 -16.68 -20.46
N ALA A 236 -1.13 -15.96 -19.72
CA ALA A 236 -0.57 -14.69 -20.15
C ALA A 236 0.14 -14.89 -21.48
N GLY A 237 0.98 -15.92 -21.61
CA GLY A 237 1.53 -16.35 -22.90
C GLY A 237 2.23 -15.20 -23.64
N ASP A 238 1.71 -14.84 -24.82
CA ASP A 238 2.24 -13.75 -25.66
C ASP A 238 1.56 -12.39 -25.37
N ARG A 239 0.68 -12.32 -24.37
CA ARG A 239 -0.03 -11.10 -23.95
C ARG A 239 0.75 -10.29 -22.91
N ILE A 240 1.83 -10.86 -22.37
CA ILE A 240 2.72 -10.18 -21.45
C ILE A 240 3.97 -9.71 -22.21
N ASP A 241 4.49 -8.53 -21.85
CA ASP A 241 5.71 -8.02 -22.47
C ASP A 241 6.90 -8.98 -22.24
N PRO A 242 7.79 -9.21 -23.22
CA PRO A 242 8.94 -10.08 -23.05
C PRO A 242 9.86 -9.70 -21.86
N ALA A 243 10.00 -8.41 -21.56
CA ALA A 243 10.80 -7.94 -20.42
C ALA A 243 10.13 -8.32 -19.09
N GLU A 244 8.81 -8.19 -18.99
CA GLU A 244 8.06 -8.65 -17.82
C GLU A 244 8.12 -10.18 -17.67
N ARG A 245 8.00 -10.90 -18.79
CA ARG A 245 8.13 -12.37 -18.80
C ARG A 245 9.49 -12.81 -18.27
N ALA A 246 10.57 -12.15 -18.70
CA ALA A 246 11.92 -12.43 -18.22
C ALA A 246 12.07 -12.20 -16.70
N LEU A 247 11.31 -11.27 -16.12
CA LEU A 247 11.26 -11.06 -14.66
C LEU A 247 10.46 -12.16 -13.95
N LEU A 248 9.38 -12.64 -14.55
CA LEU A 248 8.47 -13.63 -13.94
C LEU A 248 8.93 -15.08 -14.09
N ASP A 249 9.59 -15.44 -15.19
CA ASP A 249 10.05 -16.79 -15.48
C ASP A 249 10.83 -17.46 -14.33
N PRO A 250 11.85 -16.82 -13.71
CA PRO A 250 12.55 -17.44 -12.58
C PRO A 250 11.66 -17.63 -11.35
N LEU A 251 10.70 -16.73 -11.10
CA LEU A 251 9.75 -16.87 -9.98
C LEU A 251 8.77 -18.02 -10.20
N ILE A 252 8.29 -18.17 -11.44
CA ILE A 252 7.39 -19.25 -11.83
C ILE A 252 8.14 -20.60 -11.86
N ALA A 253 9.42 -20.62 -12.22
CA ALA A 253 10.26 -21.81 -12.09
C ALA A 253 10.37 -22.23 -10.62
N ALA A 254 10.70 -21.31 -9.71
CA ALA A 254 10.74 -21.59 -8.27
C ALA A 254 9.39 -22.07 -7.72
N ALA A 255 8.27 -21.48 -8.16
CA ALA A 255 6.93 -21.92 -7.78
C ALA A 255 6.63 -23.37 -8.23
N ARG A 256 7.08 -23.75 -9.43
CA ARG A 256 6.97 -25.14 -9.92
C ARG A 256 7.84 -26.10 -9.11
N GLU A 257 9.08 -25.71 -8.81
CA GLU A 257 9.99 -26.52 -7.98
C GLU A 257 9.41 -26.75 -6.58
N HIS A 258 8.82 -25.70 -6.00
CA HIS A 258 8.16 -25.78 -4.70
C HIS A 258 6.96 -26.72 -4.70
N LEU A 259 6.07 -26.64 -5.70
CA LEU A 259 4.93 -27.56 -5.83
C LEU A 259 5.39 -29.01 -6.04
N ALA A 260 6.40 -29.22 -6.91
CA ALA A 260 6.98 -30.55 -7.11
C ALA A 260 7.56 -31.12 -5.81
N GLY A 261 8.18 -30.28 -4.97
CA GLY A 261 8.69 -30.70 -3.67
C GLY A 261 7.60 -31.04 -2.66
N GLN A 262 6.48 -30.30 -2.66
CA GLN A 262 5.31 -30.65 -1.85
C GLN A 262 4.67 -31.97 -2.29
N ASP A 263 4.48 -32.16 -3.59
CA ASP A 263 3.96 -33.42 -4.15
C ASP A 263 4.89 -34.60 -3.86
N TYR A 264 6.20 -34.38 -3.95
CA TYR A 264 7.21 -35.36 -3.59
C TYR A 264 7.14 -35.74 -2.09
N LEU A 265 7.07 -34.75 -1.19
CA LEU A 265 6.92 -35.00 0.25
C LEU A 265 5.65 -35.81 0.57
N ASN A 266 4.55 -35.55 -0.14
CA ASN A 266 3.32 -36.32 0.01
C ASN A 266 3.51 -37.81 -0.36
N GLY A 267 4.40 -38.10 -1.31
CA GLY A 267 4.76 -39.47 -1.69
C GLY A 267 5.67 -40.18 -0.67
N VAL A 268 6.55 -39.43 0.01
CA VAL A 268 7.53 -39.97 0.99
C VAL A 268 7.10 -39.69 2.45
N ALA A 269 5.81 -39.44 2.66
CA ALA A 269 5.28 -38.90 3.92
C ALA A 269 5.86 -39.59 5.17
N PRO A 270 6.22 -38.83 6.23
CA PRO A 270 6.73 -39.42 7.46
C PRO A 270 5.75 -40.45 8.04
N PRO A 271 6.23 -41.61 8.52
CA PRO A 271 5.37 -42.60 9.12
C PRO A 271 4.67 -42.02 10.36
N ASP A 272 3.40 -42.37 10.56
CA ASP A 272 2.64 -41.96 11.73
C ASP A 272 3.02 -42.82 12.96
N THR A 273 4.21 -42.55 13.50
CA THR A 273 4.79 -43.25 14.65
C THR A 273 5.41 -42.27 15.62
N HIS A 274 5.44 -42.64 16.91
CA HIS A 274 6.16 -41.92 17.96
C HIS A 274 7.50 -42.56 18.30
N ASP A 275 7.89 -43.63 17.59
CA ASP A 275 9.21 -44.23 17.71
C ASP A 275 10.26 -43.37 16.98
N LEU A 276 11.16 -42.76 17.76
CA LEU A 276 12.22 -41.89 17.26
C LEU A 276 13.19 -42.65 16.33
N ALA A 277 13.50 -43.91 16.63
CA ALA A 277 14.42 -44.69 15.81
C ALA A 277 13.80 -45.03 14.44
N ALA A 278 12.50 -45.31 14.42
CA ALA A 278 11.74 -45.50 13.18
C ALA A 278 11.67 -44.20 12.36
N LEU A 279 11.46 -43.05 13.01
CA LEU A 279 11.47 -41.74 12.35
C LEU A 279 12.85 -41.38 11.78
N ASP A 280 13.94 -41.68 12.49
CA ASP A 280 15.30 -41.47 12.00
C ASP A 280 15.62 -42.35 10.78
N THR A 281 15.25 -43.63 10.85
CA THR A 281 15.43 -44.57 9.73
C THR A 281 14.64 -44.12 8.50
N ALA A 282 13.38 -43.72 8.68
CA ALA A 282 12.55 -43.22 7.60
C ALA A 282 13.07 -41.89 7.02
N HIS A 283 13.63 -40.99 7.84
CA HIS A 283 14.26 -39.75 7.39
C HIS A 283 15.50 -40.02 6.52
N GLN A 284 16.36 -40.96 6.92
CA GLN A 284 17.52 -41.37 6.12
C GLN A 284 17.11 -42.00 4.79
N ALA A 285 16.09 -42.86 4.81
CA ALA A 285 15.54 -43.47 3.61
C ALA A 285 14.97 -42.41 2.64
N ALA A 286 14.22 -41.44 3.16
CA ALA A 286 13.67 -40.33 2.36
C ALA A 286 14.76 -39.47 1.72
N THR A 287 15.82 -39.16 2.46
CA THR A 287 17.00 -38.43 1.97
C THR A 287 17.71 -39.21 0.85
N ALA A 288 17.98 -40.50 1.06
CA ALA A 288 18.62 -41.34 0.05
C ALA A 288 17.75 -41.49 -1.22
N GLN A 289 16.43 -41.58 -1.06
CA GLN A 289 15.51 -41.61 -2.19
C GLN A 289 15.52 -40.28 -2.96
N ASN A 290 15.56 -39.13 -2.27
CA ASN A 290 15.65 -37.82 -2.91
C ASN A 290 16.92 -37.65 -3.75
N GLU A 291 18.06 -38.16 -3.26
CA GLU A 291 19.32 -38.19 -4.03
C GLU A 291 19.20 -39.06 -5.29
N ALA A 292 18.52 -40.21 -5.20
CA ALA A 292 18.35 -41.15 -6.30
C ALA A 292 17.35 -40.68 -7.36
N ASP A 293 16.24 -40.05 -6.95
CA ASP A 293 15.16 -39.61 -7.84
C ASP A 293 15.54 -38.33 -8.61
N TRP A 294 16.45 -37.50 -8.06
CA TRP A 294 16.86 -36.22 -8.65
C TRP A 294 18.38 -36.08 -8.80
N PRO A 295 19.07 -36.96 -9.55
CA PRO A 295 20.52 -36.95 -9.67
C PRO A 295 21.03 -35.67 -10.37
N ASP A 296 20.34 -35.25 -11.44
CA ASP A 296 20.78 -34.18 -12.33
C ASP A 296 20.10 -32.82 -12.05
N ASN A 297 19.27 -32.72 -11.01
CA ASN A 297 18.60 -31.47 -10.63
C ASN A 297 18.94 -31.08 -9.17
N PRO A 298 20.10 -30.44 -8.93
CA PRO A 298 20.52 -30.06 -7.59
C PRO A 298 19.58 -29.05 -6.91
N SER A 299 18.92 -28.17 -7.68
CA SER A 299 17.95 -27.20 -7.15
C SER A 299 16.73 -27.93 -6.57
N GLN A 300 16.09 -28.79 -7.38
CA GLN A 300 14.94 -29.56 -6.92
C GLN A 300 15.30 -30.48 -5.75
N ARG A 301 16.47 -31.14 -5.80
CA ARG A 301 16.95 -31.99 -4.72
C ARG A 301 17.09 -31.21 -3.41
N ALA A 302 17.66 -30.00 -3.44
CA ALA A 302 17.77 -29.15 -2.26
C ALA A 302 16.40 -28.72 -1.72
N THR A 303 15.47 -28.32 -2.60
CA THR A 303 14.09 -27.97 -2.23
C THR A 303 13.36 -29.15 -1.58
N ASN A 304 13.45 -30.34 -2.16
CA ASN A 304 12.88 -31.56 -1.59
C ASN A 304 13.51 -31.90 -0.23
N GLN A 305 14.83 -31.77 -0.11
CA GLN A 305 15.54 -32.05 1.13
C GLN A 305 15.06 -31.13 2.25
N HIS A 306 14.87 -29.84 1.97
CA HIS A 306 14.30 -28.90 2.93
C HIS A 306 12.93 -29.36 3.44
N PHE A 307 12.02 -29.76 2.53
CA PHE A 307 10.70 -30.26 2.91
C PHE A 307 10.77 -31.54 3.76
N ILE A 308 11.65 -32.49 3.40
CA ILE A 308 11.91 -33.70 4.17
C ILE A 308 12.36 -33.33 5.59
N ASP A 309 13.40 -32.49 5.71
CA ASP A 309 14.00 -32.14 6.99
C ASP A 309 13.00 -31.43 7.92
N VAL A 310 12.22 -30.50 7.39
CA VAL A 310 11.19 -29.78 8.15
C VAL A 310 10.07 -30.73 8.63
N ALA A 311 9.58 -31.61 7.76
CA ALA A 311 8.51 -32.54 8.08
C ALA A 311 8.95 -33.58 9.13
N PHE A 312 10.09 -34.23 8.92
CA PHE A 312 10.65 -35.20 9.85
C PHE A 312 11.09 -34.54 11.16
N GLY A 313 11.70 -33.35 11.12
CA GLY A 313 12.07 -32.60 12.32
C GLY A 313 10.86 -32.24 13.19
N THR A 314 9.76 -31.84 12.57
CA THR A 314 8.49 -31.57 13.28
C THR A 314 7.94 -32.84 13.92
N ARG A 315 7.86 -33.95 13.18
CA ARG A 315 7.39 -35.25 13.72
C ARG A 315 8.25 -35.77 14.86
N LYS A 316 9.58 -35.62 14.80
CA LYS A 316 10.49 -36.00 15.88
C LYS A 316 10.25 -35.17 17.15
N ARG A 317 10.07 -33.85 17.01
CA ARG A 317 9.70 -32.97 18.15
C ARG A 317 8.38 -33.37 18.77
N ASP A 318 7.37 -33.68 17.95
CA ASP A 318 6.07 -34.15 18.44
C ASP A 318 6.19 -35.50 19.17
N ALA A 319 7.01 -36.43 18.66
CA ALA A 319 7.27 -37.71 19.31
C ALA A 319 8.00 -37.55 20.65
N VAL A 320 9.02 -36.68 20.74
CA VAL A 320 9.70 -36.36 22.00
C VAL A 320 8.73 -35.75 23.02
N LYS A 321 7.90 -34.80 22.58
CA LYS A 321 6.88 -34.18 23.44
C LYS A 321 5.86 -35.21 23.93
N ALA A 322 5.32 -36.04 23.04
CA ALA A 322 4.37 -37.09 23.40
C ALA A 322 4.97 -38.09 24.41
N ARG A 323 6.27 -38.39 24.29
CA ARG A 323 6.98 -39.25 25.23
C ARG A 323 7.18 -38.58 26.60
N ALA A 324 7.53 -37.30 26.61
CA ALA A 324 7.64 -36.53 27.85
C ALA A 324 6.29 -36.45 28.56
N ASP A 325 5.21 -36.15 27.83
CA ASP A 325 3.84 -36.10 28.36
C ASP A 325 3.40 -37.47 28.90
N LEU A 326 3.75 -38.57 28.22
CA LEU A 326 3.48 -39.93 28.70
C LEU A 326 4.25 -40.23 29.99
N THR A 327 5.53 -39.85 30.06
CA THR A 327 6.36 -40.05 31.26
C THR A 327 5.79 -39.28 32.44
N GLN A 328 5.39 -38.03 32.22
CA GLN A 328 4.75 -37.20 33.24
C GLN A 328 3.44 -37.84 33.71
N ALA A 329 2.57 -38.27 32.80
CA ALA A 329 1.30 -38.88 33.16
C ALA A 329 1.47 -40.21 33.94
N VAL A 330 2.51 -40.99 33.64
CA VAL A 330 2.87 -42.18 34.43
C VAL A 330 3.32 -41.80 35.84
N THR A 331 4.13 -40.74 35.94
CA THR A 331 4.65 -40.24 37.23
C THR A 331 3.50 -39.71 38.08
N ASP A 332 2.65 -38.83 37.53
CA ASP A 332 1.47 -38.28 38.19
C ASP A 332 0.53 -39.39 38.69
N TRP A 333 0.37 -40.46 37.90
CA TRP A 333 -0.47 -41.58 38.30
C TRP A 333 0.17 -42.46 39.40
N LEU A 334 1.50 -42.62 39.39
CA LEU A 334 2.21 -43.32 40.47
C LEU A 334 2.17 -42.54 41.79
N ASP A 335 2.17 -41.21 41.72
CA ASP A 335 2.11 -40.31 42.88
C ASP A 335 0.71 -40.20 43.48
N GLN A 336 -0.34 -40.63 42.75
CA GLN A 336 -1.69 -40.71 43.29
C GLN A 336 -1.77 -41.83 44.34
N PRO A 337 -2.16 -41.54 45.59
CA PRO A 337 -2.34 -42.57 46.59
C PRO A 337 -3.49 -43.51 46.21
N ALA A 338 -3.35 -44.77 46.59
CA ALA A 338 -4.43 -45.74 46.51
C ALA A 338 -5.62 -45.32 47.41
N PRO A 339 -6.83 -45.90 47.23
CA PRO A 339 -8.01 -45.52 48.01
C PRO A 339 -7.89 -45.62 49.54
N ASP A 340 -6.93 -46.41 50.02
CA ASP A 340 -6.60 -46.60 51.45
C ASP A 340 -5.48 -45.65 51.95
N GLY A 341 -4.98 -44.75 51.08
CA GLY A 341 -3.90 -43.82 51.38
C GLY A 341 -2.49 -44.40 51.19
N SER A 342 -2.34 -45.66 50.77
CA SER A 342 -1.03 -46.25 50.50
C SER A 342 -0.44 -45.78 49.16
N PRO A 343 0.86 -46.00 48.90
CA PRO A 343 1.42 -45.86 47.55
C PRO A 343 0.64 -46.70 46.53
N GLN A 344 0.62 -46.26 45.27
CA GLN A 344 -0.11 -46.94 44.21
C GLN A 344 0.42 -48.36 43.97
N THR A 345 -0.47 -49.36 43.93
CA THR A 345 -0.13 -50.78 43.69
C THR A 345 -0.90 -51.40 42.53
N GLN A 346 -2.01 -50.79 42.12
CA GLN A 346 -2.76 -51.21 40.94
C GLN A 346 -2.06 -50.70 39.69
N ARG A 347 -2.29 -51.28 38.50
CA ARG A 347 -1.76 -50.78 37.21
C ARG A 347 -2.52 -49.52 36.75
N PRO A 348 -1.91 -48.68 35.89
CA PRO A 348 -2.59 -47.48 35.40
C PRO A 348 -3.79 -47.80 34.52
N PRO A 349 -4.66 -46.82 34.27
CA PRO A 349 -5.76 -46.98 33.32
C PRO A 349 -5.27 -47.52 31.97
N LEU A 350 -6.07 -48.38 31.35
CA LEU A 350 -5.68 -49.11 30.13
C LEU A 350 -5.16 -48.17 29.03
N ALA A 351 -5.74 -46.98 28.87
CA ALA A 351 -5.31 -45.99 27.88
C ALA A 351 -3.86 -45.52 28.06
N LEU A 352 -3.39 -45.38 29.31
CA LEU A 352 -1.99 -45.04 29.62
C LEU A 352 -1.11 -46.28 29.45
N TRP A 353 -1.57 -47.43 29.95
CA TRP A 353 -0.83 -48.70 29.86
C TRP A 353 -0.53 -49.13 28.42
N THR A 354 -1.48 -48.97 27.50
CA THR A 354 -1.31 -49.35 26.09
C THR A 354 -0.30 -48.47 25.36
N ARG A 355 -0.02 -47.25 25.87
CA ARG A 355 0.96 -46.33 25.28
C ARG A 355 2.40 -46.61 25.72
N LEU A 356 2.59 -47.29 26.84
CA LEU A 356 3.90 -47.71 27.31
C LEU A 356 4.45 -48.84 26.44
N ASN A 357 5.75 -48.80 26.17
CA ASN A 357 6.45 -49.94 25.57
C ASN A 357 6.72 -51.04 26.62
N ASP A 358 7.23 -52.20 26.18
CA ASP A 358 7.39 -53.37 27.07
C ASP A 358 8.43 -53.16 28.17
N ASP A 359 9.47 -52.37 27.94
CA ASP A 359 10.47 -52.03 28.96
C ASP A 359 9.88 -51.06 30.01
N GLU A 360 9.13 -50.06 29.56
CA GLU A 360 8.42 -49.11 30.42
C GLU A 360 7.35 -49.82 31.26
N ARG A 361 6.58 -50.75 30.67
CA ARG A 361 5.63 -51.61 31.39
C ARG A 361 6.31 -52.47 32.44
N ARG A 362 7.45 -53.10 32.11
CA ARG A 362 8.24 -53.90 33.06
C ARG A 362 8.78 -53.05 34.22
N THR A 363 9.25 -51.85 33.92
CA THR A 363 9.74 -50.89 34.92
C THR A 363 8.62 -50.46 35.85
N LEU A 364 7.45 -50.16 35.28
CA LEU A 364 6.27 -49.78 36.04
C LEU A 364 5.76 -50.93 36.92
N ASP A 365 5.67 -52.15 36.38
CA ASP A 365 5.28 -53.34 37.16
C ASP A 365 6.26 -53.62 38.31
N ALA A 366 7.57 -53.47 38.09
CA ALA A 366 8.57 -53.61 39.15
C ALA A 366 8.38 -52.56 40.26
N ARG A 367 8.04 -51.32 39.91
CA ARG A 367 7.75 -50.26 40.87
C ARG A 367 6.48 -50.54 41.67
N LEU A 368 5.42 -51.02 41.02
CA LEU A 368 4.17 -51.40 41.69
C LEU A 368 4.38 -52.59 42.64
N ALA A 369 5.21 -53.58 42.25
CA ALA A 369 5.58 -54.69 43.11
C ALA A 369 6.38 -54.25 44.35
N GLN A 370 7.26 -53.26 44.21
CA GLN A 370 7.95 -52.64 45.34
C GLN A 370 6.97 -51.95 46.28
N ASN A 371 6.03 -51.18 45.74
CA ASN A 371 5.00 -50.49 46.53
C ASN A 371 4.08 -51.46 47.27
N ALA A 372 3.81 -52.64 46.71
CA ALA A 372 2.97 -53.67 47.32
C ALA A 372 3.65 -54.40 48.50
N ASN A 373 4.98 -54.31 48.63
CA ASN A 373 5.74 -55.03 49.65
C ASN A 373 6.66 -54.10 50.49
N PRO A 374 6.09 -53.07 51.17
CA PRO A 374 6.87 -52.05 51.87
C PRO A 374 7.69 -52.60 53.06
N ARG A 375 7.37 -53.81 53.53
CA ARG A 375 8.02 -54.45 54.69
C ARG A 375 9.41 -55.03 54.41
N LEU A 376 9.83 -55.14 53.15
CA LEU A 376 11.18 -55.62 52.82
C LEU A 376 12.26 -54.53 52.81
N PHE A 377 11.89 -53.25 52.97
CA PHE A 377 12.84 -52.12 52.98
C PHE A 377 12.84 -51.30 54.28
N PHE A 378 11.91 -51.56 55.21
CA PHE A 378 12.04 -51.09 56.59
C PHE A 378 12.73 -52.18 57.42
N HIS A 379 14.03 -52.37 57.22
CA HIS A 379 14.91 -52.90 58.27
C HIS A 379 15.44 -51.70 59.06
N PRO A 380 14.89 -51.40 60.26
CA PRO A 380 15.62 -50.61 61.22
C PRO A 380 16.70 -51.53 61.80
N ASP A 381 17.91 -51.54 61.22
CA ASP A 381 19.10 -51.87 61.99
C ASP A 381 19.31 -50.72 62.99
N LEU A 382 18.50 -50.78 64.04
CA LEU A 382 18.78 -50.23 65.35
C LEU A 382 19.79 -51.17 66.01
N ASP A 383 21.03 -51.15 65.55
CA ASP A 383 22.17 -51.60 66.35
C ASP A 383 23.24 -50.50 66.34
N GLY A 384 23.62 -50.11 67.55
CA GLY A 384 24.12 -48.79 67.88
C GLY A 384 25.53 -48.44 67.38
N PRO A 385 25.89 -47.14 67.48
CA PRO A 385 27.26 -46.70 67.22
C PRO A 385 28.19 -47.26 68.31
N PRO A 386 29.34 -47.90 67.97
CA PRO A 386 30.38 -48.17 68.95
C PRO A 386 30.98 -46.84 69.44
N PRO A 387 31.48 -46.80 70.69
CA PRO A 387 31.96 -45.60 71.33
C PRO A 387 33.25 -45.08 70.68
N VAL A 388 33.35 -43.75 70.67
CA VAL A 388 34.48 -42.96 70.21
C VAL A 388 35.73 -43.34 71.03
N GLU A 389 36.75 -43.87 70.35
CA GLU A 389 38.08 -44.09 70.90
C GLU A 389 39.04 -43.08 70.26
N ASP A 390 39.66 -42.27 71.11
CA ASP A 390 40.56 -41.17 70.78
C ASP A 390 41.77 -41.63 69.97
N ALA A 391 41.98 -41.03 68.79
CA ALA A 391 43.20 -41.16 67.98
C ALA A 391 43.66 -39.78 67.44
N PRO A 392 44.97 -39.57 67.26
CA PRO A 392 45.67 -38.27 67.27
C PRO A 392 45.54 -37.48 65.94
N PRO A 393 45.97 -36.19 65.89
CA PRO A 393 45.70 -35.33 64.74
C PRO A 393 46.58 -35.72 63.55
N GLU A 394 45.99 -36.38 62.55
CA GLU A 394 46.60 -36.55 61.25
C GLU A 394 46.25 -35.38 60.32
N ASP A 395 47.31 -34.88 59.68
CA ASP A 395 47.31 -33.84 58.66
C ASP A 395 46.26 -34.08 57.58
N ARG A 396 45.31 -33.14 57.46
CA ARG A 396 44.43 -33.02 56.30
C ARG A 396 45.24 -32.41 55.14
N PRO A 397 45.52 -33.14 54.04
CA PRO A 397 45.73 -32.47 52.76
C PRO A 397 44.42 -31.77 52.37
N ALA A 398 44.54 -30.50 51.99
CA ALA A 398 43.43 -29.64 51.61
C ALA A 398 42.52 -30.31 50.55
N GLU A 399 41.21 -30.27 50.80
CA GLU A 399 40.19 -30.53 49.78
C GLU A 399 40.48 -29.66 48.54
N PRO A 400 40.52 -30.23 47.33
CA PRO A 400 40.39 -29.42 46.13
C PRO A 400 38.98 -28.84 46.15
N GLY A 401 38.89 -27.51 46.26
CA GLY A 401 37.63 -26.78 46.15
C GLY A 401 36.88 -27.16 44.87
N PRO A 402 35.55 -26.96 44.84
CA PRO A 402 34.74 -27.22 43.67
C PRO A 402 35.37 -26.55 42.45
N PRO A 403 35.41 -27.21 41.27
CA PRO A 403 36.03 -26.63 40.09
C PRO A 403 35.38 -25.27 39.83
N GLU A 404 36.21 -24.23 39.88
CA GLU A 404 35.85 -22.88 39.45
C GLU A 404 35.17 -23.03 38.07
N PRO A 405 33.97 -22.48 37.85
CA PRO A 405 33.42 -22.41 36.50
C PRO A 405 34.49 -21.78 35.62
N PRO A 406 34.75 -22.32 34.42
CA PRO A 406 35.84 -21.86 33.58
C PRO A 406 35.78 -20.35 33.51
N GLN A 407 36.81 -19.69 34.05
CA GLN A 407 36.94 -18.24 33.94
C GLN A 407 36.82 -17.92 32.45
N GLN A 408 35.68 -17.33 32.07
CA GLN A 408 35.56 -16.73 30.76
C GLN A 408 36.77 -15.81 30.63
N PRO A 409 37.62 -15.99 29.60
CA PRO A 409 38.70 -15.05 29.38
C PRO A 409 38.05 -13.67 29.37
N ALA A 410 38.56 -12.78 30.23
CA ALA A 410 38.11 -11.39 30.25
C ALA A 410 38.00 -10.96 28.79
N PRO A 411 36.83 -10.48 28.32
CA PRO A 411 36.68 -10.10 26.94
C PRO A 411 37.84 -9.17 26.63
N ALA A 412 38.65 -9.56 25.63
CA ALA A 412 39.73 -8.71 25.16
C ALA A 412 39.14 -7.30 25.01
N PRO A 413 39.81 -6.24 25.52
CA PRO A 413 39.29 -4.89 25.37
C PRO A 413 38.91 -4.72 23.91
N LEU A 414 37.61 -4.53 23.66
CA LEU A 414 37.10 -4.35 22.31
C LEU A 414 37.97 -3.25 21.70
N PRO A 415 38.59 -3.47 20.52
CA PRO A 415 39.32 -2.41 19.86
C PRO A 415 38.35 -1.23 19.76
N ASP A 416 38.82 -0.06 20.20
CA ASP A 416 38.05 1.17 20.18
C ASP A 416 37.46 1.33 18.76
N PHE A 417 36.14 1.20 18.64
CA PHE A 417 35.46 1.10 17.35
C PHE A 417 35.39 2.50 16.70
N GLU A 418 36.53 2.97 16.19
CA GLU A 418 36.64 4.22 15.43
C GLU A 418 35.76 4.19 14.17
N ALA A 419 35.54 3.02 13.56
CA ALA A 419 34.71 2.87 12.36
C ALA A 419 33.20 3.09 12.63
N GLY A 420 32.72 2.67 13.81
CA GLY A 420 31.34 2.92 14.25
C GLY A 420 31.10 4.41 14.51
N ARG A 421 32.07 5.09 15.13
CA ARG A 421 32.04 6.55 15.27
C ARG A 421 32.16 7.26 13.93
N ALA A 422 33.02 6.81 13.02
CA ALA A 422 33.18 7.43 11.70
C ALA A 422 31.90 7.37 10.85
N LEU A 423 31.18 6.25 10.86
CA LEU A 423 29.88 6.12 10.18
C LEU A 423 28.79 6.96 10.86
N THR A 424 28.77 6.95 12.19
CA THR A 424 27.79 7.74 12.98
C THR A 424 28.06 9.24 12.85
N ASP A 425 29.32 9.67 12.80
CA ASP A 425 29.76 11.06 12.61
C ASP A 425 29.61 11.52 11.15
N TRP A 426 29.73 10.62 10.18
CA TRP A 426 29.42 10.91 8.78
C TRP A 426 27.91 11.11 8.60
N LEU A 427 27.09 10.22 9.16
CA LEU A 427 25.63 10.34 9.17
C LEU A 427 25.18 11.60 9.94
N ALA A 428 25.78 11.89 11.10
CA ALA A 428 25.47 13.09 11.89
C ALA A 428 25.82 14.38 11.13
N ARG A 429 26.95 14.42 10.40
CA ARG A 429 27.35 15.58 9.59
C ARG A 429 26.47 15.78 8.35
N HIS A 430 26.03 14.71 7.72
CA HIS A 430 25.12 14.78 6.56
C HIS A 430 23.68 15.12 6.95
N LEU A 431 23.23 14.68 8.13
CA LEU A 431 21.87 14.96 8.64
C LEU A 431 21.76 16.33 9.35
N ALA A 432 22.88 16.94 9.74
CA ALA A 432 22.91 18.27 10.37
C ALA A 432 22.91 19.45 9.37
N GLY A 433 22.71 19.21 8.07
CA GLY A 433 22.45 20.29 7.09
C GLY A 433 23.65 21.18 6.75
N GLY A 434 24.88 20.69 6.86
CA GLY A 434 26.07 21.40 6.38
C GLY A 434 26.13 21.40 4.85
N SER A 435 25.87 22.55 4.23
CA SER A 435 26.01 22.76 2.78
C SER A 435 27.49 22.83 2.39
N ASP A 436 28.04 21.74 1.86
CA ASP A 436 29.12 21.85 0.87
C ASP A 436 28.96 20.74 -0.16
N ALA A 437 28.47 21.11 -1.34
CA ALA A 437 27.95 20.21 -2.38
C ALA A 437 29.04 19.66 -3.33
N THR A 438 30.28 19.53 -2.87
CA THR A 438 31.41 19.10 -3.73
C THR A 438 32.28 17.98 -3.17
N ASP A 439 31.83 17.23 -2.15
CA ASP A 439 32.57 16.05 -1.69
C ASP A 439 32.11 14.79 -2.45
N PRO A 440 32.91 14.21 -3.36
CA PRO A 440 32.52 12.97 -4.04
C PRO A 440 32.45 11.83 -3.03
N ARG A 441 31.32 11.11 -3.05
CA ARG A 441 31.06 9.88 -2.28
C ARG A 441 32.31 8.99 -2.27
N PRO A 442 32.93 8.68 -1.12
CA PRO A 442 34.05 7.75 -1.12
C PRO A 442 33.50 6.36 -1.49
N SER A 443 33.98 5.81 -2.60
CA SER A 443 33.90 4.37 -2.86
C SER A 443 34.77 3.67 -1.82
N VAL A 444 34.20 3.41 -0.65
CA VAL A 444 34.88 2.65 0.41
C VAL A 444 34.87 1.18 0.00
N SER A 445 35.95 0.73 -0.63
CA SER A 445 36.33 -0.67 -0.57
C SER A 445 36.77 -0.95 0.87
N LEU A 446 36.00 -1.74 1.61
CA LEU A 446 36.44 -2.23 2.91
C LEU A 446 37.72 -3.07 2.71
N PRO A 447 38.74 -2.92 3.57
CA PRO A 447 39.86 -3.84 3.61
C PRO A 447 39.34 -5.29 3.66
N PRO A 448 39.99 -6.27 3.02
CA PRO A 448 39.49 -7.66 2.95
C PRO A 448 39.17 -8.28 4.31
N ALA A 449 39.86 -7.86 5.37
CA ALA A 449 39.60 -8.29 6.74
C ALA A 449 38.28 -7.74 7.31
N GLU A 450 37.88 -6.53 6.96
CA GLU A 450 36.64 -5.90 7.40
C GLU A 450 35.44 -6.38 6.58
N GLN A 451 35.64 -6.61 5.27
CA GLN A 451 34.64 -7.28 4.42
C GLN A 451 34.38 -8.70 4.94
N ALA A 452 35.43 -9.46 5.25
CA ALA A 452 35.31 -10.80 5.83
C ALA A 452 34.65 -10.78 7.22
N ALA A 453 34.89 -9.75 8.03
CA ALA A 453 34.24 -9.59 9.32
C ALA A 453 32.74 -9.27 9.18
N LEU A 454 32.36 -8.40 8.24
CA LEU A 454 30.96 -8.10 7.92
C LEU A 454 30.24 -9.34 7.37
N ASP A 455 30.87 -10.07 6.45
CA ASP A 455 30.33 -11.30 5.88
C ASP A 455 30.19 -12.41 6.94
N ALA A 456 31.15 -12.51 7.87
CA ALA A 456 31.08 -13.44 9.00
C ALA A 456 29.96 -13.07 9.99
N LEU A 457 29.73 -11.76 10.21
CA LEU A 457 28.65 -11.25 11.08
C LEU A 457 27.28 -11.48 10.43
N LEU A 458 27.16 -11.27 9.12
CA LEU A 458 25.94 -11.58 8.36
C LEU A 458 25.66 -13.08 8.30
N LYS A 459 26.70 -13.92 8.17
CA LYS A 459 26.59 -15.38 8.18
C LYS A 459 26.19 -15.91 9.56
N ALA A 460 26.85 -15.47 10.63
CA ALA A 460 26.49 -15.84 12.00
C ALA A 460 25.06 -15.39 12.38
N ARG A 461 24.54 -14.35 11.72
CA ARG A 461 23.19 -13.82 11.90
C ARG A 461 22.13 -14.54 11.05
N ALA A 462 22.51 -15.13 9.92
CA ALA A 462 21.64 -15.97 9.10
C ALA A 462 21.39 -17.35 9.75
N ASP A 463 22.35 -17.84 10.53
CA ASP A 463 22.29 -19.17 11.16
C ASP A 463 21.55 -19.20 12.52
N GLY A 464 21.07 -18.05 13.02
CA GLY A 464 20.40 -17.91 14.32
C GLY A 464 19.04 -17.22 14.23
N ALA A 465 18.00 -17.93 13.83
CA ALA A 465 16.61 -17.45 13.74
C ALA A 465 15.93 -17.34 15.12
N ALA A 466 16.35 -16.34 15.92
CA ALA A 466 15.52 -15.74 16.94
C ALA A 466 15.15 -14.32 16.48
N ASP A 467 13.93 -13.87 16.82
CA ASP A 467 13.39 -12.53 16.53
C ASP A 467 14.50 -11.48 16.44
N THR A 468 14.75 -10.96 15.24
CA THR A 468 15.80 -9.97 15.02
C THR A 468 15.52 -8.75 15.90
N ALA A 469 16.41 -8.48 16.86
CA ALA A 469 16.35 -7.24 17.62
C ALA A 469 16.41 -6.06 16.63
N THR A 470 15.35 -5.26 16.61
CA THR A 470 15.22 -4.08 15.75
C THR A 470 16.41 -3.15 15.94
N VAL A 471 17.00 -2.69 14.84
CA VAL A 471 17.98 -1.59 14.86
C VAL A 471 17.22 -0.28 15.07
N PRO A 472 17.25 0.35 16.27
CA PRO A 472 16.34 1.44 16.60
C PRO A 472 16.49 2.64 15.67
N ALA A 473 17.72 2.95 15.24
CA ALA A 473 18.01 4.04 14.32
C ALA A 473 17.31 3.87 12.95
N VAL A 474 17.20 2.63 12.45
CA VAL A 474 16.53 2.34 11.16
C VAL A 474 15.02 2.50 11.32
N ARG A 475 14.45 1.90 12.37
CA ARG A 475 13.02 2.05 12.69
C ARG A 475 12.64 3.51 12.85
N ASP A 476 13.39 4.26 13.66
CA ASP A 476 13.08 5.67 13.97
C ASP A 476 13.24 6.57 12.73
N ALA A 477 14.17 6.27 11.82
CA ALA A 477 14.33 7.00 10.57
C ALA A 477 13.14 6.78 9.62
N ILE A 478 12.68 5.53 9.47
CA ILE A 478 11.51 5.20 8.65
C ILE A 478 10.26 5.83 9.27
N GLU A 479 10.05 5.66 10.59
CA GLU A 479 8.88 6.20 11.29
C GLU A 479 8.84 7.72 11.17
N ARG A 480 9.93 8.43 11.48
CA ARG A 480 10.04 9.89 11.34
C ARG A 480 9.80 10.34 9.89
N GLY A 481 10.29 9.58 8.94
CA GLY A 481 10.11 9.83 7.52
C GLY A 481 8.66 9.73 7.06
N LEU A 482 7.95 8.69 7.51
CA LEU A 482 6.52 8.51 7.24
C LEU A 482 5.65 9.52 7.99
N THR A 483 6.05 9.94 9.19
CA THR A 483 5.31 10.94 9.98
C THR A 483 5.84 12.37 9.82
N SER A 484 6.74 12.63 8.86
CA SER A 484 7.33 13.96 8.66
C SER A 484 6.25 14.96 8.25
N ASP A 485 6.37 16.23 8.65
CA ASP A 485 5.48 17.30 8.17
C ASP A 485 5.74 17.64 6.69
N ASP A 486 6.93 17.33 6.16
CA ASP A 486 7.28 17.56 4.76
C ASP A 486 6.68 16.47 3.84
N PRO A 487 5.74 16.83 2.92
CA PRO A 487 5.16 15.88 1.97
C PRO A 487 6.21 15.21 1.07
N ARG A 488 7.35 15.85 0.79
CA ARG A 488 8.42 15.25 -0.02
C ARG A 488 9.15 14.14 0.72
N GLU A 489 9.38 14.32 2.01
CA GLU A 489 9.98 13.30 2.87
C GLU A 489 9.03 12.11 3.06
N ARG A 490 7.75 12.39 3.32
CA ARG A 490 6.71 11.33 3.37
C ARG A 490 6.62 10.58 2.05
N LEU A 491 6.60 11.28 0.92
CA LEU A 491 6.56 10.66 -0.42
C LEU A 491 7.77 9.74 -0.67
N LYS A 492 8.97 10.18 -0.28
CA LYS A 492 10.20 9.38 -0.37
C LYS A 492 10.04 8.06 0.39
N TRP A 493 9.63 8.11 1.65
CA TRP A 493 9.47 6.92 2.48
C TRP A 493 8.24 6.08 2.10
N ALA A 494 7.18 6.68 1.56
CA ALA A 494 6.02 5.97 1.03
C ALA A 494 6.35 5.13 -0.21
N ARG A 495 7.36 5.54 -1.00
CA ARG A 495 7.85 4.81 -2.17
C ARG A 495 8.96 3.81 -1.86
N GLU A 496 9.64 3.95 -0.72
CA GLU A 496 10.77 3.08 -0.40
C GLU A 496 10.26 1.66 -0.04
N PRO A 497 10.72 0.61 -0.72
CA PRO A 497 10.29 -0.77 -0.44
C PRO A 497 10.77 -1.25 0.93
N LEU A 498 9.85 -1.33 1.91
CA LEU A 498 10.19 -1.69 3.29
C LEU A 498 10.88 -3.05 3.44
N TYR A 499 10.63 -4.01 2.54
CA TYR A 499 11.24 -5.35 2.60
C TYR A 499 12.77 -5.31 2.57
N ARG A 500 13.39 -4.24 2.04
CA ARG A 500 14.84 -4.03 2.09
C ARG A 500 15.39 -3.87 3.51
N TYR A 501 14.56 -3.45 4.45
CA TYR A 501 14.91 -3.26 5.86
C TYR A 501 14.48 -4.44 6.73
N LYS A 502 13.90 -5.51 6.16
CA LYS A 502 13.33 -6.61 6.93
C LYS A 502 14.35 -7.30 7.84
N SER A 503 15.60 -7.45 7.39
CA SER A 503 16.70 -8.02 8.20
C SER A 503 17.18 -7.12 9.35
N LEU A 504 16.74 -5.86 9.39
CA LEU A 504 17.12 -4.84 10.37
C LEU A 504 15.99 -4.52 11.36
N LEU A 505 14.82 -5.13 11.18
CA LEU A 505 13.61 -4.87 11.95
C LEU A 505 13.10 -6.19 12.54
N SER A 506 12.52 -6.15 13.73
CA SER A 506 11.70 -7.25 14.23
C SER A 506 10.45 -7.42 13.37
N ASP A 507 9.77 -8.56 13.51
CA ASP A 507 8.50 -8.80 12.82
C ASP A 507 7.43 -7.76 13.18
N ASP A 508 7.34 -7.41 14.47
CA ASP A 508 6.39 -6.42 14.98
C ASP A 508 6.68 -5.00 14.47
N ASP A 509 7.93 -4.55 14.51
CA ASP A 509 8.29 -3.20 14.04
C ASP A 509 8.12 -3.10 12.51
N PHE A 510 8.46 -4.16 11.78
CA PHE A 510 8.19 -4.22 10.34
C PHE A 510 6.69 -4.11 10.04
N ALA A 511 5.85 -4.87 10.75
CA ALA A 511 4.41 -4.83 10.57
C ALA A 511 3.83 -3.44 10.89
N ARG A 512 4.33 -2.79 11.95
CA ARG A 512 3.95 -1.43 12.34
C ARG A 512 4.32 -0.39 11.28
N LEU A 513 5.57 -0.42 10.78
CA LEU A 513 6.01 0.50 9.73
C LEU A 513 5.27 0.27 8.42
N ALA A 514 4.99 -0.99 8.06
CA ALA A 514 4.18 -1.33 6.89
C ALA A 514 2.72 -0.86 7.03
N HIS A 515 2.18 -0.80 8.25
CA HIS A 515 0.88 -0.18 8.51
C HIS A 515 0.92 1.34 8.28
N LEU A 516 1.90 2.04 8.87
CA LEU A 516 2.09 3.49 8.66
C LEU A 516 2.28 3.83 7.17
N GLN A 517 3.10 3.07 6.44
CA GLN A 517 3.34 3.31 5.02
C GLN A 517 2.06 3.19 4.18
N ARG A 518 1.16 2.26 4.52
CA ARG A 518 -0.13 2.09 3.83
C ARG A 518 -1.09 3.25 4.04
N GLN A 519 -0.93 4.02 5.11
CA GLN A 519 -1.74 5.22 5.38
C GLN A 519 -1.30 6.43 4.54
N ILE A 520 -0.19 6.34 3.81
CA ILE A 520 0.33 7.45 3.00
C ILE A 520 0.15 7.09 1.52
N SER A 521 -0.19 8.08 0.70
CA SER A 521 -0.25 7.92 -0.75
C SER A 521 1.17 7.92 -1.33
N PRO A 522 1.58 6.88 -2.09
CA PRO A 522 2.91 6.82 -2.71
C PRO A 522 3.04 7.78 -3.91
N TYR A 523 2.00 8.53 -4.27
CA TYR A 523 2.01 9.45 -5.40
C TYR A 523 2.35 10.88 -4.99
N ASP A 524 1.79 11.33 -3.87
CA ASP A 524 1.84 12.72 -3.43
C ASP A 524 2.32 12.89 -1.97
N GLY A 525 2.47 11.79 -1.21
CA GLY A 525 2.97 11.82 0.16
C GLY A 525 1.95 12.34 1.17
N TYR A 526 0.67 12.48 0.82
CA TYR A 526 -0.38 12.89 1.75
C TYR A 526 -1.00 11.70 2.50
N PRO A 527 -1.46 11.88 3.75
CA PRO A 527 -2.25 10.89 4.46
C PRO A 527 -3.53 10.55 3.70
N ARG A 528 -3.88 9.27 3.66
CA ARG A 528 -5.11 8.76 3.01
C ARG A 528 -6.36 9.01 3.85
N GLU A 529 -6.22 9.29 5.14
CA GLU A 529 -7.33 9.62 6.04
C GLU A 529 -7.44 11.14 6.23
N GLY A 530 -8.61 11.72 5.94
CA GLY A 530 -8.99 13.06 6.43
C GLY A 530 -9.16 14.16 5.37
N LEU A 531 -8.80 13.94 4.11
CA LEU A 531 -9.16 14.85 3.02
C LEU A 531 -9.90 14.04 1.97
N GLY A 532 -11.06 14.54 1.55
CA GLY A 532 -11.79 14.05 0.39
C GLY A 532 -10.97 14.23 -0.89
N HIS A 533 -9.88 13.48 -1.02
CA HIS A 533 -9.31 13.16 -2.31
C HIS A 533 -10.45 12.57 -3.15
N PRO A 534 -10.55 12.91 -4.45
CA PRO A 534 -11.70 12.60 -5.30
C PRO A 534 -11.90 11.09 -5.57
N ILE A 535 -11.14 10.23 -4.89
CA ILE A 535 -11.36 8.81 -4.83
C ILE A 535 -12.12 8.57 -3.53
N GLY A 536 -13.46 8.55 -3.62
CA GLY A 536 -14.31 8.16 -2.49
C GLY A 536 -13.88 6.83 -1.89
N THR A 537 -14.37 6.52 -0.68
CA THR A 537 -14.08 5.22 -0.06
C THR A 537 -14.45 4.08 -1.04
N LEU A 538 -13.77 2.94 -0.95
CA LEU A 538 -14.03 1.79 -1.82
C LEU A 538 -15.53 1.42 -1.84
N ASP A 539 -16.23 1.63 -0.72
CA ASP A 539 -17.67 1.45 -0.57
C ASP A 539 -18.53 2.50 -1.30
N ASP A 540 -18.08 3.76 -1.37
CA ASP A 540 -18.78 4.83 -2.11
C ASP A 540 -18.67 4.62 -3.62
N ASN A 541 -17.49 4.19 -4.10
CA ASN A 541 -17.27 3.87 -5.51
C ASN A 541 -17.96 2.57 -5.95
N ALA A 542 -18.02 1.55 -5.07
CA ALA A 542 -18.78 0.32 -5.32
C ALA A 542 -20.29 0.59 -5.38
N ARG A 543 -20.82 1.48 -4.53
CA ARG A 543 -22.23 1.92 -4.59
C ARG A 543 -22.56 2.71 -5.85
N LEU A 544 -21.65 3.58 -6.30
CA LEU A 544 -21.81 4.34 -7.55
C LEU A 544 -21.70 3.45 -8.80
N ALA A 545 -20.79 2.47 -8.80
CA ALA A 545 -20.65 1.48 -9.87
C ALA A 545 -21.90 0.59 -9.99
N LEU A 546 -22.52 0.21 -8.87
CA LEU A 546 -23.80 -0.53 -8.86
C LEU A 546 -25.00 0.33 -9.31
N ALA A 547 -24.97 1.65 -9.09
CA ALA A 547 -26.03 2.57 -9.50
C ALA A 547 -26.00 2.93 -10.99
N LEU A 548 -24.85 2.78 -11.66
CA LEU A 548 -24.64 3.15 -13.07
C LEU A 548 -24.76 1.96 -14.04
N LEU A 549 -25.00 0.75 -13.55
CA LEU A 549 -25.30 -0.41 -14.38
C LEU A 549 -26.73 -0.32 -14.96
N PRO A 550 -26.91 -0.38 -16.28
CA PRO A 550 -28.24 -0.43 -16.88
C PRO A 550 -28.86 -1.81 -16.62
N GLY A 551 -29.72 -1.92 -15.60
CA GLY A 551 -30.45 -3.16 -15.31
C GLY A 551 -30.83 -3.45 -13.86
N GLY A 552 -30.78 -2.47 -12.94
CA GLY A 552 -31.21 -2.65 -11.54
C GLY A 552 -32.71 -2.95 -11.40
N ILE A 553 -33.09 -4.21 -11.60
CA ILE A 553 -34.44 -4.70 -11.31
C ILE A 553 -34.55 -4.92 -9.80
N ALA A 554 -35.42 -4.13 -9.20
CA ALA A 554 -35.88 -4.23 -7.83
C ALA A 554 -36.34 -5.67 -7.49
N ARG A 555 -35.91 -6.16 -6.32
CA ARG A 555 -36.60 -7.24 -5.61
C ARG A 555 -38.04 -6.80 -5.29
N PRO A 556 -38.95 -7.78 -5.14
CA PRO A 556 -39.66 -7.80 -3.87
C PRO A 556 -39.58 -9.17 -3.18
N MET A 557 -39.20 -9.13 -1.91
CA MET A 557 -39.61 -10.14 -0.94
C MET A 557 -41.13 -10.10 -0.79
N ARG A 558 -41.80 -11.25 -0.95
CA ARG A 558 -42.95 -11.63 -0.12
C ARG A 558 -42.95 -13.13 0.13
N ARG A 559 -42.87 -13.50 1.42
CA ARG A 559 -43.34 -14.78 1.95
C ARG A 559 -44.86 -14.86 1.78
N CYS A 560 -45.35 -16.02 1.35
CA CYS A 560 -46.63 -16.58 1.80
C CYS A 560 -46.50 -18.11 1.80
N THR A 561 -46.87 -18.69 2.93
CA THR A 561 -47.08 -20.12 3.22
C THR A 561 -48.21 -20.72 2.38
N GLY A 562 -48.12 -21.99 1.98
CA GLY A 562 -49.25 -22.70 1.41
C GLY A 562 -48.93 -24.10 0.86
N SER A 563 -49.44 -25.12 1.55
CA SER A 563 -49.43 -26.56 1.26
C SER A 563 -50.26 -26.96 0.03
N SER A 564 -50.03 -28.19 -0.48
CA SER A 564 -50.84 -29.09 -1.35
C SER A 564 -50.15 -29.43 -2.69
N SER A 565 -49.51 -30.61 -2.80
CA SER A 565 -50.06 -31.91 -3.27
C SER A 565 -50.45 -31.97 -4.76
N SER A 566 -49.84 -32.93 -5.47
CA SER A 566 -50.41 -33.80 -6.53
C SER A 566 -49.70 -33.79 -7.89
N SER A 567 -49.13 -34.97 -8.20
CA SER A 567 -49.06 -35.68 -9.49
C SER A 567 -48.77 -34.91 -10.79
N ALA A 568 -47.75 -35.36 -11.53
CA ALA A 568 -47.95 -36.18 -12.73
C ALA A 568 -46.62 -36.51 -13.45
N ARG A 569 -46.38 -37.82 -13.54
CA ARG A 569 -45.67 -38.54 -14.61
C ARG A 569 -45.66 -37.81 -15.97
N ARG A 570 -44.47 -37.62 -16.56
CA ARG A 570 -44.23 -38.00 -17.96
C ARG A 570 -42.75 -38.21 -18.28
N SER A 571 -42.48 -39.47 -18.61
CA SER A 571 -41.31 -39.99 -19.29
C SER A 571 -41.00 -39.26 -20.60
N ASN A 572 -39.73 -38.98 -20.88
CA ASN A 572 -39.23 -39.11 -22.24
C ASN A 572 -37.75 -39.51 -22.25
N ARG A 573 -37.52 -40.81 -22.48
CA ARG A 573 -36.27 -41.36 -22.98
C ARG A 573 -36.04 -40.80 -24.38
N LYS A 574 -34.85 -40.25 -24.63
CA LYS A 574 -34.26 -40.30 -25.97
C LYS A 574 -32.83 -40.81 -25.88
N SER A 575 -32.63 -41.80 -26.73
CA SER A 575 -31.50 -42.69 -26.92
C SER A 575 -30.29 -42.00 -27.52
N TRP A 576 -29.14 -42.62 -27.25
CA TRP A 576 -27.83 -42.41 -27.88
C TRP A 576 -27.88 -42.60 -29.41
N PRO A 577 -26.80 -42.23 -30.12
CA PRO A 577 -25.93 -43.32 -30.56
C PRO A 577 -24.43 -43.08 -30.32
N ARG A 578 -23.77 -44.19 -29.98
CA ARG A 578 -22.32 -44.41 -30.09
C ARG A 578 -21.92 -44.41 -31.57
N CYS A 579 -20.77 -43.84 -31.89
CA CYS A 579 -19.96 -44.21 -33.05
C CYS A 579 -18.52 -44.54 -32.61
N CYS A 580 -18.00 -45.61 -33.20
CA CYS A 580 -16.68 -46.23 -33.07
C CYS A 580 -15.53 -45.27 -33.42
N ARG A 581 -14.37 -45.31 -32.74
CA ARG A 581 -13.18 -46.18 -32.95
C ARG A 581 -12.53 -46.05 -34.34
N ASN A 582 -11.35 -45.42 -34.40
CA ASN A 582 -10.07 -45.96 -34.89
C ASN A 582 -9.04 -44.83 -35.10
N TRP A 583 -8.00 -44.79 -34.28
CA TRP A 583 -6.55 -44.76 -34.55
C TRP A 583 -5.83 -44.47 -33.23
#